data_AF-A0A843EPG3-F1
#
_entry.id   AF-A0A843EPG3-F1
#
_cell.length_a   1.000
_cell.length_b   1.000
_cell.length_c   1.000
_cell.angle_alpha   90.00
_cell.angle_beta   90.00
_cell.angle_gamma   90.00
#
_symmetry.space_group_name_H-M   'P 1'
#
loop_
_entity.id
_entity.type
_entity.pdbx_description
1 polymer ?
#
loop_
_entity_poly.entity_id
_entity_poly.type
_entity_poly.pdbx_seq_one_letter_code
_entity_poly.pdbx_strand_id
1 'polypeptide(L)'
;IDNWAVCDSFFFRPKASESDRYFDFARSYITRSGEYERRFGIVTMMKFIDDEHIDGILSLMDSVRDDRYYVQMAVAWTVSMCYVKYPEKTEAFLDSCSLDDFTYNKSIQKTCESFRVSAEDKARLRSKRRRSQ
;
A
#
# COMPACT_ATOMS: atom_id res chain seq x y z
N ILE A 1 -14.94 4.88 12.66
CA ILE A 1 -14.75 5.39 11.29
C ILE A 1 -15.59 4.50 10.39
N ASP A 2 -16.51 5.07 9.63
CA ASP A 2 -17.49 4.35 8.80
C ASP A 2 -17.52 4.82 7.34
N ASN A 3 -16.56 5.68 6.96
CA ASN A 3 -16.47 6.29 5.64
C ASN A 3 -15.00 6.40 5.20
N TRP A 4 -14.72 5.99 3.95
CA TRP A 4 -13.39 6.04 3.34
C TRP A 4 -12.84 7.48 3.25
N ALA A 5 -13.70 8.47 3.02
CA ALA A 5 -13.26 9.86 2.89
C ALA A 5 -12.69 10.39 4.22
N VAL A 6 -13.24 9.94 5.36
CA VAL A 6 -12.75 10.33 6.69
C VAL A 6 -11.40 9.68 6.99
N CYS A 7 -11.19 8.43 6.57
CA CYS A 7 -9.88 7.77 6.67
C CYS A 7 -8.80 8.55 5.92
N ASP A 8 -9.09 8.94 4.68
CA ASP A 8 -8.09 9.45 3.75
C ASP A 8 -7.82 10.96 3.94
N SER A 9 -8.75 11.69 4.57
CA SER A 9 -8.60 13.13 4.85
C SER A 9 -7.68 13.41 6.05
N PHE A 10 -7.32 12.39 6.82
CA PHE A 10 -6.42 12.54 7.96
C PHE A 10 -4.98 12.79 7.49
N PHE A 11 -4.55 14.04 7.57
CA PHE A 11 -3.20 14.45 7.20
C PHE A 11 -2.41 14.89 8.43
N PHE A 12 -1.30 14.21 8.70
CA PHE A 12 -0.28 14.67 9.63
C PHE A 12 1.11 14.37 9.06
N ARG A 13 2.11 15.09 9.57
CA ARG A 13 3.52 14.83 9.30
C ARG A 13 4.18 14.48 10.64
N PRO A 14 4.55 13.22 10.88
CA PRO A 14 5.21 12.84 12.13
C PRO A 14 6.54 13.59 12.24
N LYS A 15 6.87 14.04 13.45
CA LYS A 15 8.25 14.45 13.76
C LYS A 15 9.12 13.21 13.70
N ALA A 16 10.40 13.37 13.33
CA ALA A 16 11.34 12.24 13.27
C ALA A 16 11.38 11.43 14.59
N SER A 17 11.39 12.13 15.74
CA SER A 17 11.37 11.51 17.07
C SER A 17 10.10 10.74 17.42
N GLU A 18 9.04 10.87 16.62
CA GLU A 18 7.75 10.18 16.84
C GLU A 18 7.43 9.19 15.71
N SER A 19 8.32 9.04 14.72
CA SER A 19 8.07 8.26 13.50
C SER A 19 7.66 6.83 13.86
N ASP A 20 8.48 6.13 14.63
CA ASP A 20 8.26 4.74 15.06
C ASP A 20 6.96 4.60 15.85
N ARG A 21 6.67 5.56 16.75
CA ARG A 21 5.44 5.56 17.54
C ARG A 21 4.21 5.64 16.65
N TYR A 22 4.22 6.50 15.63
CA TYR A 22 3.10 6.62 14.70
C TYR A 22 3.04 5.45 13.70
N PHE A 23 4.19 4.85 13.36
CA PHE A 23 4.26 3.63 12.57
C PHE A 23 3.59 2.47 13.31
N ASP A 24 3.95 2.23 14.58
CA ASP A 24 3.33 1.21 15.43
C ASP A 24 1.85 1.48 15.67
N PHE A 25 1.48 2.75 15.84
CA PHE A 25 0.07 3.15 15.91
C PHE A 25 -0.68 2.75 14.64
N ALA A 26 -0.17 3.07 13.46
CA ALA A 26 -0.78 2.68 12.19
C ALA A 26 -0.86 1.15 12.06
N ARG A 27 0.20 0.43 12.44
CA ARG A 27 0.26 -1.03 12.42
C ARG A 27 -0.83 -1.64 13.29
N SER A 28 -1.08 -1.09 14.47
CA SER A 28 -2.13 -1.57 15.38
C SER A 28 -3.53 -1.53 14.72
N TYR A 29 -3.81 -0.52 13.89
CA TYR A 29 -5.09 -0.40 13.17
C TYR A 29 -5.25 -1.44 12.07
N ILE A 30 -4.16 -1.85 11.41
CA ILE A 30 -4.17 -2.88 10.37
C ILE A 30 -4.60 -4.25 10.92
N THR A 31 -4.35 -4.49 12.21
CA THR A 31 -4.72 -5.75 12.89
C THR A 31 -6.17 -5.78 13.40
N ARG A 32 -6.91 -4.66 13.33
CA ARG A 32 -8.31 -4.60 13.78
C ARG A 32 -9.24 -5.30 12.81
N SER A 33 -10.46 -5.61 13.25
CA SER A 33 -11.48 -6.27 12.42
C SER A 33 -12.31 -5.31 11.56
N GLY A 34 -12.37 -4.02 11.89
CA GLY A 34 -13.16 -3.03 11.17
C GLY A 34 -12.56 -2.66 9.81
N GLU A 35 -13.36 -2.69 8.74
CA GLU A 35 -12.92 -2.39 7.37
C GLU A 35 -12.23 -1.03 7.26
N TYR A 36 -12.88 0.02 7.77
CA TYR A 36 -12.36 1.39 7.73
C TYR A 36 -11.22 1.65 8.72
N GLU A 37 -11.16 0.89 9.82
CA GLU A 37 -10.03 0.96 10.74
C GLU A 37 -8.78 0.37 10.10
N ARG A 38 -8.90 -0.79 9.44
CA ARG A 38 -7.80 -1.40 8.68
C ARG A 38 -7.38 -0.48 7.54
N ARG A 39 -8.34 0.06 6.76
CA ARG A 39 -8.05 1.05 5.71
C ARG A 39 -7.25 2.22 6.26
N PHE A 40 -7.70 2.81 7.38
CA PHE A 40 -7.01 3.93 8.01
C PHE A 40 -5.56 3.58 8.35
N GLY A 41 -5.32 2.42 8.97
CA GLY A 41 -3.97 1.94 9.25
C GLY A 41 -3.11 1.81 7.99
N ILE A 42 -3.65 1.16 6.94
CA ILE A 42 -2.95 0.93 5.66
C ILE A 42 -2.62 2.24 4.94
N VAL A 43 -3.55 3.19 4.86
CA VAL A 43 -3.32 4.48 4.21
C VAL A 43 -2.33 5.32 5.02
N THR A 44 -2.38 5.23 6.35
CA THR A 44 -1.44 5.94 7.23
C THR A 44 0.01 5.46 7.01
N MET A 45 0.23 4.19 6.64
CA MET A 45 1.56 3.68 6.31
C MET A 45 2.26 4.46 5.19
N MET A 46 1.51 5.11 4.29
CA MET A 46 2.10 5.92 3.22
C MET A 46 2.95 7.10 3.72
N LYS A 47 2.79 7.51 4.99
CA LYS A 47 3.59 8.58 5.62
C LYS A 47 5.00 8.14 5.99
N PHE A 48 5.23 6.83 6.05
CA PHE A 48 6.48 6.21 6.50
C PHE A 48 7.18 5.48 5.36
N ILE A 49 6.83 5.73 4.10
CA ILE A 49 7.56 5.15 2.97
C ILE A 49 8.93 5.83 2.91
N ASP A 50 9.93 5.25 3.57
CA ASP A 50 11.33 5.69 3.63
C ASP A 50 12.29 4.49 3.68
N ASP A 51 13.60 4.75 3.74
CA ASP A 51 14.63 3.71 3.64
C ASP A 51 14.58 2.72 4.80
N GLU A 52 14.13 3.17 5.98
CA GLU A 52 14.06 2.37 7.21
C GLU A 52 12.84 1.45 7.21
N HIS A 53 11.70 1.92 6.71
CA HIS A 53 10.43 1.22 6.87
C HIS A 53 9.93 0.50 5.61
N ILE A 54 10.48 0.80 4.41
CA ILE A 54 9.95 0.29 3.14
C ILE A 54 9.76 -1.24 3.12
N ASP A 55 10.74 -2.01 3.57
CA ASP A 55 10.68 -3.47 3.54
C ASP A 55 9.64 -4.01 4.53
N GLY A 56 9.50 -3.36 5.68
CA GLY A 56 8.46 -3.65 6.67
C GLY A 56 7.04 -3.31 6.16
N ILE A 57 6.89 -2.20 5.44
CA ILE A 57 5.62 -1.80 4.83
C ILE A 57 5.19 -2.81 3.78
N LEU A 58 6.08 -3.20 2.86
CA LEU A 58 5.78 -4.19 1.82
C LEU A 58 5.40 -5.53 2.44
N SER A 59 6.15 -5.99 3.44
CA SER A 59 5.84 -7.23 4.19
C SER A 59 4.48 -7.16 4.89
N LEU A 60 4.15 -6.00 5.48
CA LEU A 60 2.88 -5.81 6.16
C LEU A 60 1.71 -5.81 5.17
N MET A 61 1.86 -5.15 4.01
CA MET A 61 0.87 -5.21 2.92
C MET A 61 0.66 -6.65 2.47
N ASP A 62 1.74 -7.42 2.33
CA ASP A 62 1.65 -8.83 1.96
C ASP A 62 1.02 -9.72 3.01
N SER A 63 0.90 -9.27 4.26
CA SER A 63 0.26 -10.02 5.35
C SER A 63 -1.25 -9.73 5.46
N VAL A 64 -1.75 -8.68 4.80
CA VAL A 64 -3.18 -8.34 4.86
C VAL A 64 -3.97 -9.38 4.07
N ARG A 65 -4.74 -10.21 4.79
CA ARG A 65 -5.77 -11.09 4.23
C ARG A 65 -7.12 -10.47 4.55
N ASP A 66 -7.73 -9.83 3.55
CA ASP A 66 -9.03 -9.18 3.67
C ASP A 66 -9.64 -8.97 2.29
N ASP A 67 -10.76 -9.63 2.01
CA ASP A 67 -11.42 -9.57 0.70
C ASP A 67 -12.38 -8.38 0.59
N ARG A 68 -12.46 -7.53 1.62
CA ARG A 68 -13.30 -6.33 1.59
C ARG A 68 -12.68 -5.26 0.70
N TYR A 69 -13.51 -4.74 -0.19
CA TYR A 69 -13.11 -3.81 -1.24
C TYR A 69 -12.27 -2.63 -0.74
N TYR A 70 -12.66 -1.97 0.35
CA TYR A 70 -11.93 -0.78 0.80
C TYR A 70 -10.58 -1.09 1.44
N VAL A 71 -10.38 -2.31 1.95
CA VAL A 71 -9.08 -2.78 2.45
C VAL A 71 -8.18 -3.13 1.27
N GLN A 72 -8.66 -3.95 0.32
CA GLN A 72 -7.90 -4.29 -0.89
C GLN A 72 -7.46 -3.04 -1.67
N MET A 73 -8.35 -2.06 -1.81
CA MET A 73 -8.04 -0.80 -2.48
C MET A 73 -7.01 0.05 -1.72
N ALA A 74 -7.00 -0.02 -0.39
CA ALA A 74 -6.00 0.65 0.43
C ALA A 74 -4.63 0.00 0.23
N VAL A 75 -4.55 -1.33 0.30
CA VAL A 75 -3.30 -2.08 0.07
C VAL A 75 -2.75 -1.76 -1.32
N ALA A 76 -3.60 -1.86 -2.35
CA ALA A 76 -3.19 -1.58 -3.72
C ALA A 76 -2.67 -0.16 -3.92
N TRP A 77 -3.28 0.82 -3.24
CA TRP A 77 -2.79 2.19 -3.27
C TRP A 77 -1.46 2.35 -2.54
N THR A 78 -1.29 1.73 -1.37
CA THR A 78 -0.04 1.80 -0.60
C THR A 78 1.12 1.19 -1.40
N VAL A 79 0.93 0.03 -2.03
CA VAL A 79 1.93 -0.59 -2.91
C VAL A 79 2.28 0.33 -4.09
N SER A 80 1.28 0.99 -4.69
CA SER A 80 1.54 1.95 -5.76
C SER A 80 2.39 3.15 -5.31
N MET A 81 2.13 3.68 -4.10
CA MET A 81 2.94 4.74 -3.52
C MET A 81 4.36 4.27 -3.19
N CYS A 82 4.52 3.02 -2.75
CA CYS A 82 5.83 2.40 -2.55
C CYS A 82 6.61 2.35 -3.86
N TYR A 83 5.97 1.94 -4.97
CA TYR A 83 6.63 1.88 -6.28
C TYR A 83 7.10 3.26 -6.75
N VAL A 84 6.30 4.31 -6.54
CA VAL A 84 6.66 5.68 -6.94
C VAL A 84 7.95 6.15 -6.26
N LYS A 85 8.22 5.74 -5.01
CA LYS A 85 9.41 6.16 -4.26
C LYS A 85 10.57 5.15 -4.33
N TYR A 86 10.24 3.86 -4.38
CA TYR A 86 11.16 2.73 -4.35
C TYR A 86 10.78 1.70 -5.42
N PRO A 87 10.98 2.01 -6.71
CA PRO A 87 10.53 1.16 -7.82
C PRO A 87 11.18 -0.22 -7.78
N GLU A 88 12.50 -0.30 -7.55
CA GLU A 88 13.24 -1.58 -7.54
C GLU A 88 12.76 -2.52 -6.42
N LYS A 89 12.69 -2.03 -5.18
CA LYS A 89 12.20 -2.81 -4.03
C LYS A 89 10.75 -3.25 -4.23
N THR A 90 9.91 -2.38 -4.77
CA THR A 90 8.50 -2.68 -4.98
C THR A 90 8.27 -3.63 -6.14
N GLU A 91 9.07 -3.56 -7.21
CA GLU A 91 9.02 -4.51 -8.33
C GLU A 91 9.45 -5.91 -7.86
N ALA A 92 10.52 -6.03 -7.08
CA ALA A 92 10.95 -7.29 -6.48
C ALA A 92 9.88 -7.89 -5.54
N PHE A 93 9.21 -7.04 -4.77
CA PHE A 93 8.06 -7.44 -3.97
C PHE A 93 6.93 -7.99 -4.86
N LEU A 94 6.53 -7.27 -5.91
CA LEU A 94 5.45 -7.71 -6.81
C LEU A 94 5.76 -9.06 -7.48
N ASP A 95 7.03 -9.38 -7.70
CA ASP A 95 7.44 -10.65 -8.31
C ASP A 95 7.32 -11.86 -7.36
N SER A 96 7.25 -11.64 -6.05
CA SER A 96 7.22 -12.70 -5.03
C SER A 96 6.06 -12.62 -4.04
N CYS A 97 5.23 -11.57 -4.13
CA CYS A 97 4.13 -11.32 -3.20
C CYS A 97 3.02 -12.37 -3.27
N SER A 98 2.35 -12.51 -2.13
CA SER A 98 1.21 -13.42 -1.91
C SER A 98 -0.14 -12.70 -1.90
N LEU A 99 -0.19 -11.46 -2.41
CA LEU A 99 -1.42 -10.70 -2.64
C LEU A 99 -2.39 -11.48 -3.53
N ASP A 100 -3.69 -11.32 -3.27
CA ASP A 100 -4.75 -11.82 -4.15
C ASP A 100 -4.71 -11.11 -5.53
N ASP A 101 -5.29 -11.75 -6.55
CA ASP A 101 -5.23 -11.26 -7.93
C ASP A 101 -5.89 -9.88 -8.11
N PHE A 102 -6.92 -9.56 -7.33
CA PHE A 102 -7.58 -8.27 -7.39
C PHE A 102 -6.65 -7.17 -6.84
N THR A 103 -6.14 -7.35 -5.63
CA THR A 103 -5.23 -6.37 -4.99
C THR A 103 -3.93 -6.21 -5.79
N TYR A 104 -3.37 -7.31 -6.28
CA TYR A 104 -2.17 -7.31 -7.12
C TYR A 104 -2.38 -6.48 -8.40
N ASN A 105 -3.43 -6.79 -9.17
CA ASN A 105 -3.72 -6.09 -10.41
C ASN A 105 -4.09 -4.63 -10.18
N LYS A 106 -4.77 -4.32 -9.07
CA LYS A 106 -5.07 -2.94 -8.68
C LYS A 106 -3.81 -2.16 -8.31
N SER A 107 -2.82 -2.79 -7.71
CA SER A 107 -1.51 -2.17 -7.44
C SER A 107 -0.85 -1.76 -8.75
N ILE A 108 -0.77 -2.67 -9.73
CA ILE A 108 -0.25 -2.38 -11.07
C ILE A 108 -1.03 -1.25 -11.76
N GLN A 109 -2.37 -1.32 -11.71
CA GLN A 109 -3.23 -0.30 -12.31
C GLN A 109 -2.91 1.08 -11.73
N LYS A 110 -2.91 1.21 -10.39
CA LYS A 110 -2.66 2.49 -9.71
C LYS A 110 -1.26 3.03 -9.98
N THR A 111 -0.26 2.15 -10.02
CA THR A 111 1.11 2.55 -10.39
C THR A 111 1.16 3.09 -11.83
N CYS A 112 0.42 2.46 -12.75
CA CYS A 112 0.33 2.93 -14.13
C CYS A 112 -0.40 4.27 -14.29
N GLU A 113 -1.35 4.58 -13.40
CA GLU A 113 -2.08 5.85 -13.37
C GLU A 113 -1.23 7.03 -12.86
N SER A 114 -0.14 6.76 -12.15
CA SER A 114 0.78 7.79 -11.67
C SER A 114 1.58 8.43 -12.81
N PHE A 115 1.61 9.76 -12.88
CA PHE A 115 2.47 10.52 -13.80
C PHE A 115 3.96 10.44 -13.43
N ARG A 116 4.29 10.00 -12.21
CA ARG A 116 5.67 9.92 -11.70
C ARG A 116 6.41 8.65 -12.12
N VAL A 117 5.72 7.72 -12.76
CA VAL A 117 6.27 6.44 -13.22
C VAL A 117 6.53 6.52 -14.72
N SER A 118 7.69 6.03 -15.16
CA SER A 118 8.12 6.10 -16.56
C SER A 118 7.23 5.24 -17.48
N ALA A 119 7.22 5.54 -18.78
CA ALA A 119 6.48 4.73 -19.75
C ALA A 119 7.03 3.29 -19.85
N GLU A 120 8.34 3.13 -19.68
CA GLU A 120 9.03 1.85 -19.68
C GLU A 120 8.60 0.99 -18.49
N ASP A 121 8.64 1.55 -17.28
CA ASP A 121 8.20 0.88 -16.06
C ASP A 121 6.74 0.46 -16.16
N LYS A 122 5.87 1.33 -16.71
CA LYS A 122 4.47 1.01 -16.96
C LYS A 122 4.30 -0.17 -17.91
N ALA A 123 5.11 -0.24 -18.96
CA ALA A 123 5.09 -1.35 -19.90
C ALA A 123 5.49 -2.67 -19.21
N ARG A 124 6.55 -2.65 -18.38
CA ARG A 124 6.98 -3.81 -17.58
C ARG A 124 5.91 -4.25 -16.59
N LEU A 125 5.30 -3.33 -15.85
CA LEU A 125 4.25 -3.67 -14.89
C LEU A 125 3.00 -4.24 -15.56
N ARG A 126 2.60 -3.71 -16.73
CA ARG A 126 1.43 -4.23 -17.46
C ARG A 126 1.61 -5.67 -17.91
N SER A 127 2.81 -6.09 -18.27
CA SER A 127 3.07 -7.47 -18.68
C SER A 127 3.01 -8.46 -17.50
N LYS A 128 3.12 -7.98 -16.26
CA LYS A 128 3.04 -8.80 -15.03
C LYS A 128 1.61 -9.05 -14.54
N ARG A 129 0.58 -8.43 -15.13
CA ARG A 129 -0.81 -8.59 -14.68
C ARG A 129 -1.24 -10.06 -14.62
N ARG A 130 -1.84 -10.46 -13.51
CA ARG A 130 -2.38 -11.82 -13.30
C ARG A 130 -3.76 -11.93 -13.93
N ARG A 131 -4.13 -13.13 -14.39
CA ARG A 131 -5.49 -13.38 -14.87
C ARG A 131 -6.42 -13.45 -13.66
N SER A 132 -7.33 -12.49 -13.53
CA SER A 132 -8.42 -12.59 -12.56
C SER A 132 -9.32 -13.76 -12.98
N GLN A 133 -9.41 -14.78 -12.14
CA GLN A 133 -10.43 -15.84 -12.26
C GLN A 133 -11.83 -15.29 -11.95
#